data_AF-A0A381ZFN6-F1
#
_entry.id   AF-A0A381ZFN6-F1
#
_cell.length_a   1.000
_cell.length_b   1.000
_cell.length_c   1.000
_cell.angle_alpha   90.00
_cell.angle_beta   90.00
_cell.angle_gamma   90.00
#
_symmetry.space_group_name_H-M   'P 1'
#
loop_
_entity.id
_entity.type
_entity.pdbx_description
1 polymer ?
#
loop_
_entity_poly.entity_id
_entity_poly.type
_entity_poly.pdbx_seq_one_letter_code
_entity_poly.pdbx_strand_id
1 'polypeptide(L)'
;MTDTYPIIRDVPLIGDDVESSGEAIGWDLTEHSNTMLAGSYTHFSITTGDRLIAFVNVVSDDAGHAFLVNLLDHPDHQKQGLGRRCVNHAIYALTEDGVQCV
;
A
#
# COMPACT_ATOMS: atom_id res chain seq x y z
N MET A 1 -7.75 -11.25 18.52
CA MET A 1 -8.60 -10.58 17.50
C MET A 1 -8.26 -11.25 16.19
N THR A 2 -9.20 -11.97 15.60
CA THR A 2 -9.05 -12.53 14.26
C THR A 2 -9.04 -11.36 13.29
N ASP A 3 -8.00 -11.23 12.48
CA ASP A 3 -7.85 -10.06 11.62
C ASP A 3 -8.86 -10.17 10.47
N THR A 4 -9.92 -9.35 10.52
CA THR A 4 -11.08 -9.45 9.61
C THR A 4 -10.70 -9.24 8.13
N TYR A 5 -9.60 -8.53 7.87
CA TYR A 5 -9.12 -8.27 6.52
C TYR A 5 -7.65 -8.67 6.41
N PRO A 6 -7.28 -9.69 5.61
CA PRO A 6 -5.90 -10.09 5.45
C PRO A 6 -5.08 -8.97 4.79
N ILE A 7 -3.85 -8.84 5.23
CA ILE A 7 -2.86 -7.97 4.60
C ILE A 7 -1.94 -8.80 3.72
N ILE A 8 -1.68 -8.32 2.51
CA ILE A 8 -0.89 -9.04 1.51
C ILE A 8 0.23 -8.14 1.04
N ARG A 9 1.45 -8.68 1.01
CA ARG A 9 2.65 -8.05 0.44
C ARG A 9 2.70 -8.39 -1.05
N ASP A 10 2.95 -7.39 -1.89
CA ASP A 10 3.26 -7.54 -3.33
C ASP A 10 2.25 -8.41 -4.10
N VAL A 11 0.95 -8.28 -3.78
CA VAL A 11 -0.09 -8.94 -4.59
C VAL A 11 -0.10 -8.33 -5.99
N PRO A 12 -0.29 -9.10 -7.06
CA PRO A 12 -0.48 -8.52 -8.39
C PRO A 12 -1.72 -7.62 -8.37
N LEU A 13 -1.51 -6.30 -8.30
CA LEU A 13 -2.55 -5.30 -8.50
C LEU A 13 -2.52 -4.88 -9.96
N ILE A 14 -3.68 -4.85 -10.58
CA ILE A 14 -3.82 -4.23 -11.91
C ILE A 14 -3.99 -2.73 -11.65
N GLY A 15 -3.47 -1.89 -12.55
CA GLY A 15 -3.60 -0.43 -12.46
C GLY A 15 -5.01 0.05 -12.04
N ASP A 16 -6.04 -0.54 -12.64
CA ASP A 16 -7.46 -0.31 -12.34
C ASP A 16 -7.81 -0.40 -10.84
N ASP A 17 -7.20 -1.30 -10.07
CA ASP A 17 -7.51 -1.48 -8.63
C ASP A 17 -7.00 -0.29 -7.81
N VAL A 18 -5.79 0.18 -8.11
CA VAL A 18 -5.16 1.31 -7.44
C VAL A 18 -5.79 2.63 -7.90
N GLU A 19 -6.10 2.72 -9.18
CA GLU A 19 -6.77 3.86 -9.80
C GLU A 19 -8.16 4.08 -9.24
N SER A 20 -9.01 3.03 -9.20
CA SER A 20 -10.35 3.12 -8.63
C SER A 20 -10.33 3.58 -7.16
N SER A 21 -9.36 3.11 -6.39
CA SER A 21 -9.21 3.50 -4.98
C SER A 21 -8.64 4.92 -4.82
N GLY A 22 -7.75 5.34 -5.74
CA GLY A 22 -7.29 6.72 -5.84
C GLY A 22 -8.44 7.68 -6.16
N GLU A 23 -9.23 7.38 -7.19
CA GLU A 23 -10.40 8.18 -7.58
C GLU A 23 -11.39 8.33 -6.42
N ALA A 24 -11.61 7.25 -5.65
CA ALA A 24 -12.49 7.28 -4.49
C ALA A 24 -12.06 8.29 -3.42
N ILE A 25 -10.78 8.65 -3.36
CA ILE A 25 -10.23 9.69 -2.46
C ILE A 25 -9.82 10.98 -3.20
N GLY A 26 -10.18 11.11 -4.48
CA GLY A 26 -9.90 12.28 -5.31
C GLY A 26 -8.45 12.37 -5.83
N TRP A 27 -7.72 11.25 -5.87
CA TRP A 27 -6.40 11.15 -6.46
C TRP A 27 -6.48 10.63 -7.88
N ASP A 28 -5.73 11.25 -8.78
CA ASP A 28 -5.58 10.77 -10.15
C ASP A 28 -4.33 9.90 -10.27
N LEU A 29 -4.53 8.60 -10.43
CA LEU A 29 -3.46 7.60 -10.59
C LEU A 29 -3.49 6.93 -11.97
N THR A 30 -4.35 7.41 -12.89
CA THR A 30 -4.78 6.70 -14.11
C THR A 30 -3.72 6.51 -15.19
N GLU A 31 -2.65 7.32 -15.20
CA GLU A 31 -1.65 7.21 -16.28
C GLU A 31 -0.36 6.47 -15.89
N HIS A 32 -0.17 6.11 -14.60
CA HIS A 32 1.15 5.66 -14.14
C HIS A 32 1.14 4.53 -13.10
N SER A 33 -0.02 3.96 -12.76
CA SER A 33 -0.18 2.93 -11.73
C SER A 33 0.72 1.69 -11.95
N ASN A 34 0.73 1.11 -13.15
CA ASN A 34 1.56 -0.06 -13.48
C ASN A 34 3.06 0.26 -13.44
N THR A 35 3.46 1.41 -13.98
CA THR A 35 4.87 1.88 -13.95
C THR A 35 5.32 2.16 -12.52
N MET A 36 4.45 2.75 -11.72
CA MET A 36 4.67 3.01 -10.30
C MET A 36 4.90 1.71 -9.54
N LEU A 37 4.02 0.71 -9.71
CA LEU A 37 4.18 -0.61 -9.06
C LEU A 37 5.48 -1.30 -9.48
N ALA A 38 5.86 -1.22 -10.75
CA ALA A 38 7.13 -1.79 -11.24
C ALA A 38 8.37 -1.13 -10.63
N GLY A 39 8.31 0.16 -10.27
CA GLY A 39 9.40 0.90 -9.61
C GLY A 39 9.34 0.86 -8.08
N SER A 40 8.41 0.10 -7.51
CA SER A 40 8.22 0.04 -6.06
C SER A 40 9.22 -0.93 -5.43
N TYR A 41 9.65 -0.62 -4.21
CA TYR A 41 10.44 -1.55 -3.40
C TYR A 41 9.55 -2.68 -2.89
N THR A 42 8.38 -2.33 -2.34
CA THR A 42 7.32 -3.26 -1.96
C THR A 42 6.03 -2.49 -1.79
N HIS A 43 4.90 -3.18 -1.77
CA HIS A 43 3.63 -2.58 -1.38
C HIS A 43 2.78 -3.54 -0.55
N PHE A 44 1.89 -2.96 0.23
CA PHE A 44 0.94 -3.71 1.05
C PHE A 44 -0.48 -3.29 0.72
N SER A 45 -1.34 -4.29 0.58
CA SER A 45 -2.74 -4.11 0.23
C SER A 45 -3.64 -4.89 1.18
N ILE A 46 -4.82 -4.35 1.41
CA ILE A 46 -5.93 -5.04 2.04
C ILE A 46 -7.10 -4.98 1.07
N THR A 47 -7.68 -6.14 0.77
CA THR A 47 -8.82 -6.28 -0.15
C THR A 47 -10.04 -6.89 0.53
N THR A 48 -11.23 -6.60 0.01
CA THR A 48 -12.48 -7.28 0.35
C THR A 48 -13.22 -7.64 -0.92
N GLY A 49 -13.32 -8.94 -1.22
CA GLY A 49 -13.67 -9.40 -2.56
C GLY A 49 -12.71 -8.81 -3.59
N ASP A 50 -13.27 -8.16 -4.63
CA ASP A 50 -12.51 -7.55 -5.73
C ASP A 50 -12.21 -6.06 -5.50
N ARG A 51 -12.28 -5.58 -4.24
CA ARG A 51 -12.06 -4.17 -3.91
C ARG A 51 -10.83 -3.96 -3.05
N LEU A 52 -9.95 -3.06 -3.48
CA LEU A 52 -8.83 -2.56 -2.70
C LEU A 52 -9.33 -1.55 -1.65
N ILE A 53 -9.27 -1.90 -0.37
CA ILE A 53 -9.81 -1.07 0.72
C ILE A 53 -8.74 -0.31 1.52
N ALA A 54 -7.48 -0.75 1.46
CA ALA A 54 -6.34 0.01 1.95
C ALA A 54 -5.08 -0.39 1.18
N PHE A 55 -4.19 0.58 1.00
CA PHE A 55 -2.95 0.38 0.26
C PHE A 55 -1.86 1.32 0.77
N VAL A 56 -0.62 0.83 0.78
CA VAL A 56 0.58 1.66 0.90
C VAL A 56 1.61 1.13 -0.08
N ASN A 57 2.25 2.04 -0.80
CA ASN A 57 3.40 1.75 -1.61
C ASN A 57 4.68 2.22 -0.91
N VAL A 58 5.78 1.54 -1.15
CA VAL A 58 7.09 1.87 -0.58
C VAL A 58 8.10 2.01 -1.70
N VAL A 59 8.85 3.10 -1.66
CA VAL A 59 10.05 3.29 -2.49
C VAL A 59 11.25 3.38 -1.55
N SER A 60 12.32 2.67 -1.87
CA SER A 60 13.53 2.63 -1.05
C SER A 60 14.78 2.55 -1.92
N ASP A 61 15.90 3.00 -1.36
CA ASP A 61 17.24 2.78 -1.90
C ASP A 61 17.86 1.44 -1.45
N ASP A 62 17.09 0.58 -0.76
CA ASP A 62 17.54 -0.70 -0.18
C ASP A 62 18.66 -0.52 0.86
N ALA A 63 18.75 0.67 1.47
CA ALA A 63 19.80 1.00 2.43
C ALA A 63 19.25 1.86 3.58
N GLY A 64 19.43 3.18 3.49
CA GLY A 64 19.18 4.11 4.59
C GLY A 64 17.86 4.84 4.48
N HIS A 65 17.13 4.71 3.37
CA HIS A 65 15.96 5.54 3.10
C HIS A 65 14.81 4.73 2.54
N ALA A 66 13.63 4.98 3.11
CA ALA A 66 12.37 4.48 2.60
C ALA A 66 11.31 5.59 2.70
N PHE A 67 10.50 5.69 1.66
CA PHE A 67 9.38 6.61 1.56
C PHE A 67 8.10 5.81 1.45
N LEU A 68 7.15 6.11 2.34
CA LEU A 68 5.78 5.66 2.19
C LEU A 68 5.10 6.58 1.18
N VAL A 69 4.66 6.02 0.05
CA VAL A 69 3.97 6.74 -1.01
C VAL A 69 2.62 6.09 -1.27
N ASN A 70 1.68 6.87 -1.78
CA ASN A 70 0.33 6.41 -2.14
C ASN A 70 -0.41 5.69 -1.00
N LEU A 71 -0.28 6.19 0.23
CA LEU A 71 -1.04 5.69 1.38
C LEU A 71 -2.51 6.08 1.24
N LEU A 72 -3.39 5.09 1.17
CA LEU A 72 -4.84 5.32 1.06
C LEU A 72 -5.66 4.33 1.90
N ASP A 73 -6.83 4.81 2.30
CA ASP A 73 -7.93 4.04 2.86
C ASP A 73 -9.20 4.39 2.06
N HIS A 74 -9.89 3.37 1.56
CA HIS A 74 -11.16 3.55 0.84
C HIS A 74 -12.17 4.30 1.73
N PRO A 75 -12.93 5.30 1.23
CA PRO A 75 -13.83 6.14 2.02
C PRO A 75 -14.75 5.38 2.97
N ASP A 76 -15.41 4.33 2.48
CA ASP A 76 -16.31 3.47 3.26
C ASP A 76 -15.62 2.66 4.38
N HIS A 77 -14.29 2.59 4.38
CA HIS A 77 -13.48 1.78 5.30
C HIS A 77 -12.50 2.63 6.15
N GLN A 78 -12.62 3.96 6.10
CA GLN A 78 -11.78 4.87 6.88
C GLN A 78 -12.05 4.78 8.40
N LYS A 79 -11.10 5.28 9.20
CA LYS A 79 -11.15 5.32 10.68
C LYS A 79 -11.21 3.95 11.36
N GLN A 80 -10.88 2.88 10.63
CA GLN A 80 -10.76 1.52 11.16
C GLN A 80 -9.29 1.11 11.39
N GLY A 81 -8.34 1.98 11.02
CA GLY A 81 -6.90 1.74 11.20
C GLY A 81 -6.29 0.82 10.14
N LEU A 82 -6.93 0.64 8.98
CA LEU A 82 -6.43 -0.20 7.89
C LEU A 82 -5.12 0.33 7.28
N GLY A 83 -5.05 1.63 6.99
CA GLY A 83 -3.83 2.27 6.51
C GLY A 83 -2.70 2.17 7.52
N ARG A 84 -2.99 2.32 8.82
CA ARG A 84 -2.02 2.09 9.90
C ARG A 84 -1.50 0.65 9.90
N ARG A 85 -2.36 -0.34 9.65
CA ARG A 85 -1.93 -1.75 9.53
C ARG A 85 -1.00 -1.92 8.34
N CYS A 86 -1.33 -1.35 7.18
CA CYS A 86 -0.45 -1.35 6.00
C CYS A 86 0.93 -0.74 6.31
N VAL A 87 0.95 0.44 6.93
CA VAL A 87 2.20 1.11 7.33
C VAL A 87 3.02 0.29 8.31
N ASN A 88 2.40 -0.31 9.33
CA ASN A 88 3.13 -1.12 10.30
C ASN A 88 3.79 -2.35 9.65
N HIS A 89 3.09 -3.00 8.71
CA HIS A 89 3.66 -4.12 7.96
C HIS A 89 4.79 -3.66 7.02
N ALA A 90 4.67 -2.49 6.41
CA ALA A 90 5.75 -1.90 5.62
C ALA A 90 7.00 -1.63 6.46
N ILE A 91 6.84 -1.02 7.65
CA ILE A 91 7.95 -0.77 8.58
C ILE A 91 8.60 -2.08 9.03
N TYR A 92 7.78 -3.08 9.35
CA TYR A 92 8.28 -4.40 9.76
C TYR A 92 9.11 -5.06 8.65
N ALA A 93 8.60 -5.09 7.43
CA ALA A 93 9.30 -5.65 6.29
C ALA A 93 10.61 -4.92 5.98
N LEU A 94 10.59 -3.57 5.95
CA LEU A 94 11.81 -2.78 5.76
C LEU A 94 12.86 -3.09 6.83
N THR A 95 12.44 -3.20 8.10
CA THR A 95 13.35 -3.52 9.20
C THR A 95 13.93 -4.92 9.08
N GLU A 96 13.12 -5.91 8.71
CA GLU A 96 13.58 -7.28 8.45
C GLU A 96 14.55 -7.36 7.27
N ASP A 97 14.29 -6.58 6.22
CA ASP A 97 15.12 -6.50 5.02
C ASP A 97 16.42 -5.70 5.29
N GLY A 98 16.55 -5.07 6.46
CA GLY A 98 17.74 -4.32 6.88
C GLY A 98 17.74 -2.84 6.51
N VAL A 99 16.65 -2.34 5.93
CA VAL A 99 16.45 -0.92 5.64
C VAL A 99 16.13 -0.17 6.93
N GLN A 100 17.04 0.70 7.35
CA GLN A 100 16.91 1.46 8.60
C GLN A 100 17.03 2.96 8.32
N CYS A 101 15.88 3.63 8.30
CA CYS A 101 15.83 5.09 8.29
C CYS A 101 16.27 5.61 9.67
N VAL A 102 17.44 6.24 9.72
CA VAL A 102 18.02 6.86 10.93
C VAL A 102 17.69 8.34 11.05
#